data_AF-C1D760-F1
#
_entry.id   AF-C1D760-F1
#
_cell.length_a   1.000
_cell.length_b   1.000
_cell.length_c   1.000
_cell.angle_alpha   90.00
_cell.angle_beta   90.00
_cell.angle_gamma   90.00
#
_symmetry.space_group_name_H-M   'P 1'
#
loop_
_entity.id
_entity.type
_entity.pdbx_description
1 polymer ?
#
loop_
_entity_poly.entity_id
_entity_poly.type
_entity_poly.pdbx_seq_one_letter_code
_entity_poly.pdbx_strand_id
1 'polypeptide(L)'
;MECPGQSPAGAFRLPDHGCLSAAGLQLAGRLWEQLWHVPAPASQGWHCQHPWVWPACRQGLLSLDEPEQLPAAVADLVGLGMGLTPSGDDFLCGLIAAVRLHEPALLPVLSDCLPECLSSTRDISRDYLLLSLDGWFSPLVVRLVCAVQSACACTARQDFGRLLAHGASSGRDTALGLLGGMLALHRALPETGWGAGLPGLLPE
;
A
#
# COMPACT_ATOMS: atom_id res chain seq x y z
N MET A 1 -17.66 3.93 20.91
CA MET A 1 -18.11 2.53 20.70
C MET A 1 -19.12 2.60 19.58
N GLU A 2 -18.63 2.62 18.34
CA GLU A 2 -19.49 2.64 17.14
C GLU A 2 -19.98 1.22 16.86
N CYS A 3 -21.23 1.09 16.41
CA CYS A 3 -21.83 -0.21 16.11
C CYS A 3 -21.13 -0.87 14.91
N PRO A 4 -20.76 -2.16 14.98
CA PRO A 4 -20.20 -2.86 13.83
C PRO A 4 -21.24 -2.90 12.71
N GLY A 5 -20.95 -2.23 11.58
CA GLY A 5 -21.79 -2.24 10.38
C GLY A 5 -22.26 -0.89 9.84
N GLN A 6 -21.98 0.24 10.51
CA GLN A 6 -22.20 1.56 9.88
C GLN A 6 -21.02 1.93 8.98
N SER A 7 -21.33 2.37 7.75
CA SER A 7 -20.33 2.92 6.82
C SER A 7 -19.66 4.14 7.46
N PRO A 8 -18.33 4.15 7.63
CA PRO A 8 -17.60 5.35 8.04
C PRO A 8 -17.86 6.46 7.04
N ALA A 9 -18.00 7.70 7.53
CA ALA A 9 -18.32 8.84 6.68
C ALA A 9 -17.23 9.04 5.61
N GLY A 10 -17.62 9.07 4.33
CA GLY A 10 -16.70 9.29 3.22
C GLY A 10 -15.79 8.11 2.88
N ALA A 11 -15.96 6.95 3.51
CA ALA A 11 -15.26 5.71 3.14
C ALA A 11 -16.10 4.84 2.20
N PHE A 12 -15.44 4.06 1.38
CA PHE A 12 -16.05 3.14 0.42
C PHE A 12 -15.52 1.74 0.65
N ARG A 13 -16.41 0.74 0.61
CA ARG A 13 -16.04 -0.64 0.88
C ARG A 13 -15.51 -1.32 -0.38
N LEU A 14 -14.31 -1.89 -0.31
CA LEU A 14 -13.82 -2.81 -1.33
C LEU A 14 -14.35 -4.24 -1.04
N PRO A 15 -14.72 -5.00 -2.08
CA PRO A 15 -15.10 -6.40 -1.93
C PRO A 15 -13.88 -7.29 -1.66
N ASP A 16 -14.09 -8.47 -1.07
CA ASP A 16 -13.07 -9.50 -0.83
C ASP A 16 -12.78 -10.36 -2.07
N HIS A 17 -12.91 -9.74 -3.25
CA HIS A 17 -12.63 -10.35 -4.54
C HIS A 17 -12.47 -9.25 -5.61
N GLY A 18 -11.59 -9.48 -6.55
CA GLY A 18 -11.36 -8.57 -7.66
C GLY A 18 -10.68 -9.30 -8.81
N CYS A 19 -11.06 -8.97 -10.04
CA CYS A 19 -10.36 -9.47 -11.23
C CYS A 19 -9.32 -8.43 -11.67
N LEU A 20 -8.13 -8.92 -12.05
CA LEU A 20 -7.11 -8.11 -12.70
C LEU A 20 -6.81 -8.73 -14.06
N SER A 21 -7.25 -8.07 -15.12
CA SER A 21 -6.92 -8.51 -16.48
C SER A 21 -5.44 -8.29 -16.78
N ALA A 22 -4.90 -8.95 -17.81
CA ALA A 22 -3.53 -8.70 -18.26
C ALA A 22 -3.28 -7.21 -18.60
N ALA A 23 -4.27 -6.53 -19.18
CA ALA A 23 -4.19 -5.10 -19.47
C ALA A 23 -4.18 -4.24 -18.18
N GLY A 24 -4.96 -4.64 -17.16
CA GLY A 24 -4.94 -4.03 -15.83
C GLY A 24 -3.60 -4.23 -15.12
N LEU A 25 -3.03 -5.43 -15.18
CA LEU A 25 -1.72 -5.74 -14.61
C LEU A 25 -0.61 -4.93 -15.27
N GLN A 26 -0.61 -4.83 -16.61
CA GLN A 26 0.32 -3.97 -17.33
C GLN A 26 0.16 -2.49 -16.96
N LEU A 27 -1.07 -2.04 -16.73
CA LEU A 27 -1.34 -0.68 -16.26
C LEU A 27 -0.80 -0.44 -14.85
N ALA A 28 -1.00 -1.39 -13.93
CA ALA A 28 -0.41 -1.34 -12.59
C ALA A 28 1.13 -1.25 -12.66
N GLY A 29 1.76 -2.06 -13.52
CA GLY A 29 3.21 -2.01 -13.77
C GLY A 29 3.71 -0.64 -14.25
N ARG A 30 3.01 -0.02 -15.20
CA ARG A 30 3.35 1.34 -15.66
C ARG A 30 3.20 2.40 -14.58
N LEU A 31 2.17 2.29 -13.73
CA LEU A 31 1.98 3.21 -12.61
C LEU A 31 3.04 3.00 -11.53
N TRP A 32 3.44 1.76 -11.28
CA TRP A 32 4.56 1.41 -10.40
C TRP A 32 5.87 2.04 -10.90
N GLU A 33 6.21 1.87 -12.18
CA GLU A 33 7.39 2.53 -12.78
C GLU A 33 7.30 4.05 -12.61
N GLN A 34 6.14 4.64 -12.93
CA GLN A 34 5.92 6.07 -12.78
C GLN A 34 6.14 6.52 -11.32
N LEU A 35 5.67 5.75 -10.33
CA LEU A 35 5.84 6.04 -8.91
C LEU A 35 7.31 6.18 -8.51
N TRP A 36 8.19 5.35 -9.07
CA TRP A 36 9.65 5.42 -8.84
C TRP A 36 10.32 6.62 -9.49
N HIS A 37 9.68 7.26 -10.47
CA HIS A 37 10.15 8.50 -11.08
C HIS A 37 9.54 9.77 -10.48
N VAL A 38 8.55 9.66 -9.58
CA VAL A 38 8.01 10.81 -8.86
C VAL A 38 9.09 11.33 -7.90
N PRO A 39 9.53 12.59 -8.03
CA PRO A 39 10.53 13.17 -7.13
C PRO A 39 10.15 12.97 -5.67
N ALA A 40 11.11 12.60 -4.83
CA ALA A 40 10.89 12.52 -3.38
C ALA A 40 10.30 13.84 -2.86
N PRO A 41 9.36 13.81 -1.90
CA PRO A 41 8.88 15.04 -1.27
C PRO A 41 10.07 15.79 -0.67
N ALA A 42 10.26 17.05 -1.07
CA ALA A 42 11.46 17.85 -0.71
C ALA A 42 11.65 18.06 0.80
N SER A 43 10.67 17.72 1.63
CA SER A 43 10.61 18.01 3.06
C SER A 43 10.59 16.79 3.98
N GLN A 44 10.66 15.55 3.46
CA GLN A 44 10.45 14.35 4.29
C GLN A 44 11.36 13.20 3.83
N GLY A 45 12.45 12.95 4.58
CA GLY A 45 13.35 11.80 4.38
C GLY A 45 12.75 10.48 4.88
N TRP A 46 11.43 10.35 4.82
CA TRP A 46 10.63 9.25 5.39
C TRP A 46 9.41 9.04 4.49
N HIS A 47 9.61 8.24 3.44
CA HIS A 47 8.56 7.75 2.55
C HIS A 47 8.97 6.32 2.14
N CYS A 48 8.06 5.49 1.65
CA CYS A 48 8.34 4.08 1.34
C CYS A 48 9.41 3.86 0.27
N GLN A 49 9.76 4.91 -0.45
CA GLN A 49 10.82 4.91 -1.47
C GLN A 49 12.17 5.39 -0.94
N HIS A 50 12.25 5.72 0.36
CA HIS A 50 13.46 6.15 1.04
C HIS A 50 14.32 4.94 1.45
N PRO A 51 15.66 4.98 1.34
CA PRO A 51 16.53 3.81 1.55
C PRO A 51 16.40 3.07 2.89
N TRP A 52 16.00 3.73 3.98
CA TRP A 52 15.81 3.07 5.28
C TRP A 52 14.38 2.57 5.53
N VAL A 53 13.38 2.99 4.73
CA VAL A 53 11.98 2.53 4.83
C VAL A 53 11.73 1.41 3.81
N TRP A 54 12.26 1.57 2.59
CA TRP A 54 12.02 0.65 1.47
C TRP A 54 12.33 -0.82 1.78
N PRO A 55 13.41 -1.20 2.50
CA PRO A 55 13.70 -2.59 2.78
C PRO A 55 12.55 -3.32 3.49
N ALA A 56 11.90 -2.68 4.47
CA ALA A 56 10.74 -3.26 5.17
C ALA A 56 9.52 -3.36 4.24
N CYS A 57 9.24 -2.32 3.45
CA CYS A 57 8.15 -2.35 2.46
C CYS A 57 8.36 -3.48 1.44
N ARG A 58 9.58 -3.63 0.94
CA ARG A 58 9.94 -4.70 0.00
C ARG A 58 9.77 -6.08 0.65
N GLN A 59 10.21 -6.25 1.89
CA GLN A 59 10.00 -7.51 2.62
C GLN A 59 8.51 -7.82 2.80
N GLY A 60 7.68 -6.81 3.12
CA GLY A 60 6.23 -6.97 3.17
C GLY A 60 5.62 -7.45 1.85
N LEU A 61 6.06 -6.93 0.71
CA LEU A 61 5.63 -7.41 -0.61
C LEU A 61 6.04 -8.85 -0.87
N LEU A 62 7.29 -9.22 -0.52
CA LEU A 62 7.81 -10.57 -0.73
C LEU A 62 7.14 -11.60 0.18
N SER A 63 6.77 -11.21 1.41
CA SER A 63 6.08 -12.10 2.36
C SER A 63 4.66 -12.48 1.93
N LEU A 64 4.10 -11.86 0.88
CA LEU A 64 2.80 -12.27 0.35
C LEU A 64 2.83 -13.69 -0.26
N ASP A 65 4.00 -14.13 -0.75
CA ASP A 65 4.20 -15.51 -1.22
C ASP A 65 4.56 -16.49 -0.08
N GLU A 66 4.85 -15.98 1.13
CA GLU A 66 5.33 -16.75 2.29
C GLU A 66 4.51 -16.36 3.55
N PRO A 67 3.26 -16.86 3.69
CA PRO A 67 2.32 -16.42 4.72
C PRO A 67 2.84 -16.52 6.17
N GLU A 68 3.76 -17.44 6.43
CA GLU A 68 4.43 -17.60 7.72
C GLU A 68 5.35 -16.42 8.09
N GLN A 69 5.84 -15.67 7.10
CA GLN A 69 6.68 -14.48 7.31
C GLN A 69 5.87 -13.18 7.39
N LEU A 70 4.62 -13.20 6.91
CA LEU A 70 3.76 -12.03 6.87
C LEU A 70 3.58 -11.36 8.24
N PRO A 71 3.39 -12.09 9.37
CA PRO A 71 3.30 -11.46 10.69
C PRO A 71 4.54 -10.64 11.08
N ALA A 72 5.75 -11.16 10.81
CA ALA A 72 6.99 -10.46 11.10
C ALA A 72 7.14 -9.21 10.22
N ALA A 73 6.84 -9.33 8.93
CA ALA A 73 6.89 -8.20 8.00
C ALA A 73 5.88 -7.09 8.36
N VAL A 74 4.68 -7.47 8.83
CA VAL A 74 3.69 -6.50 9.34
C VAL A 74 4.22 -5.80 10.59
N ALA A 75 4.81 -6.53 11.53
CA ALA A 75 5.37 -5.95 12.75
C ALA A 75 6.49 -4.93 12.45
N ASP A 76 7.33 -5.19 11.45
CA ASP A 76 8.38 -4.26 11.00
C ASP A 76 7.83 -3.01 10.28
N LEU A 77 6.60 -3.06 9.76
CA LEU A 77 5.96 -1.97 9.05
C LEU A 77 5.11 -1.08 9.94
N VAL A 78 4.42 -1.63 10.94
CA VAL A 78 3.50 -0.84 11.78
C VAL A 78 4.27 0.21 12.56
N GLY A 79 3.91 1.48 12.35
CA GLY A 79 4.59 2.63 12.95
C GLY A 79 5.90 3.05 12.28
N LEU A 80 6.35 2.34 11.23
CA LEU A 80 7.59 2.65 10.52
C LEU A 80 7.45 3.96 9.72
N GLY A 81 8.27 4.96 10.06
CA GLY A 81 8.24 6.28 9.43
C GLY A 81 7.94 7.38 10.43
N MET A 82 7.61 8.57 9.94
CA MET A 82 7.38 9.76 10.78
C MET A 82 6.02 10.38 10.46
N GLY A 83 5.50 11.19 11.39
CA GLY A 83 4.27 11.96 11.21
C GLY A 83 3.06 11.34 11.91
N LEU A 84 1.87 11.80 11.52
CA LEU A 84 0.59 11.30 12.05
C LEU A 84 0.21 9.94 11.44
N THR A 85 0.65 9.70 10.21
CA THR A 85 0.48 8.45 9.46
C THR A 85 1.88 8.02 8.98
N PRO A 86 2.59 7.20 9.78
CA PRO A 86 3.86 6.62 9.37
C PRO A 86 3.78 5.93 8.01
N SER A 87 4.82 6.05 7.19
CA SER A 87 4.86 5.50 5.83
C SER A 87 4.53 4.01 5.74
N GLY A 88 5.02 3.22 6.70
CA GLY A 88 4.73 1.79 6.77
C GLY A 88 3.24 1.49 6.95
N ASP A 89 2.51 2.33 7.69
CA ASP A 89 1.06 2.16 7.87
C ASP A 89 0.27 2.58 6.63
N ASP A 90 0.65 3.69 6.00
CA ASP A 90 0.04 4.15 4.74
C ASP A 90 0.25 3.09 3.64
N PHE A 91 1.44 2.49 3.60
CA PHE A 91 1.78 1.35 2.75
C PHE A 91 0.93 0.11 3.08
N LEU A 92 0.81 -0.27 4.35
CA LEU A 92 -0.01 -1.40 4.78
C LEU A 92 -1.48 -1.21 4.38
N CYS A 93 -2.03 -0.01 4.49
CA CYS A 93 -3.39 0.27 4.01
C CYS A 93 -3.55 -0.05 2.51
N GLY A 94 -2.56 0.35 1.69
CA GLY A 94 -2.53 0.00 0.26
C GLY A 94 -2.37 -1.50 0.01
N LEU A 95 -1.47 -2.15 0.76
CA LEU A 95 -1.22 -3.59 0.68
C LEU A 95 -2.47 -4.40 1.00
N ILE A 96 -3.18 -4.05 2.09
CA ILE A 96 -4.42 -4.71 2.51
C ILE A 96 -5.50 -4.58 1.44
N ALA A 97 -5.60 -3.44 0.75
CA ALA A 97 -6.51 -3.29 -0.38
C ALA A 97 -6.17 -4.27 -1.53
N ALA A 98 -4.89 -4.46 -1.85
CA ALA A 98 -4.46 -5.42 -2.87
C ALA A 98 -4.75 -6.87 -2.45
N VAL A 99 -4.39 -7.25 -1.21
CA VAL A 99 -4.66 -8.57 -0.64
C VAL A 99 -6.15 -8.88 -0.68
N ARG A 100 -6.99 -7.95 -0.23
CA ARG A 100 -8.45 -8.13 -0.22
C ARG A 100 -9.02 -8.48 -1.60
N LEU A 101 -8.50 -7.86 -2.65
CA LEU A 101 -8.98 -8.05 -4.01
C LEU A 101 -8.42 -9.30 -4.67
N HIS A 102 -7.16 -9.66 -4.38
CA HIS A 102 -6.42 -10.62 -5.20
C HIS A 102 -5.98 -11.88 -4.45
N GLU A 103 -5.91 -11.86 -3.13
CA GLU A 103 -5.57 -13.01 -2.29
C GLU A 103 -6.27 -12.92 -0.91
N PRO A 104 -7.62 -12.97 -0.87
CA PRO A 104 -8.38 -12.80 0.37
C PRO A 104 -8.08 -13.88 1.42
N ALA A 105 -7.44 -15.00 1.06
CA ALA A 105 -7.02 -16.03 1.99
C ALA A 105 -5.95 -15.55 2.99
N LEU A 106 -5.25 -14.44 2.71
CA LEU A 106 -4.30 -13.82 3.65
C LEU A 106 -4.97 -12.85 4.64
N LEU A 107 -6.24 -12.47 4.44
CA LEU A 107 -6.95 -11.55 5.34
C LEU A 107 -7.05 -12.08 6.79
N PRO A 108 -7.29 -13.37 7.06
CA PRO A 108 -7.25 -13.89 8.43
C PRO A 108 -5.89 -13.70 9.09
N VAL A 109 -4.79 -13.96 8.37
CA VAL A 109 -3.43 -13.78 8.89
C VAL A 109 -3.19 -12.31 9.28
N LEU A 110 -3.59 -11.38 8.42
CA LEU A 110 -3.50 -9.94 8.69
C LEU A 110 -4.41 -9.51 9.86
N SER A 111 -5.60 -10.08 9.96
CA SER A 111 -6.56 -9.79 11.03
C SER A 111 -6.08 -10.29 12.39
N ASP A 112 -5.30 -11.37 12.41
CA ASP A 112 -4.73 -11.94 13.62
C ASP A 112 -3.47 -11.18 14.08
N CYS A 113 -2.56 -10.80 13.16
CA CYS A 113 -1.27 -10.21 13.55
C CYS A 113 -1.29 -8.69 13.74
N LEU A 114 -2.10 -7.97 12.95
CA LEU A 114 -2.06 -6.50 12.93
C LEU A 114 -2.52 -5.89 14.27
N PRO A 115 -3.58 -6.37 14.95
CA PRO A 115 -4.00 -5.85 16.26
C PRO A 115 -2.90 -5.86 17.32
N GLU A 116 -2.04 -6.88 17.32
CA GLU A 116 -0.93 -7.03 18.27
C GLU A 116 0.16 -5.95 18.09
N CYS A 117 0.21 -5.32 16.92
CA CYS A 117 1.21 -4.31 16.57
C CYS A 117 0.69 -2.86 16.71
N LEU A 118 -0.62 -2.65 16.91
CA LEU A 118 -1.25 -1.33 16.85
C LEU A 118 -0.78 -0.34 17.93
N SER A 119 -0.16 -0.81 19.01
CA SER A 119 0.47 0.07 20.02
C SER A 119 1.71 0.79 19.52
N SER A 120 2.30 0.33 18.42
CA SER A 120 3.51 0.89 17.83
C SER A 120 3.24 2.06 16.87
N THR A 121 1.98 2.39 16.61
CA THR A 121 1.59 3.48 15.70
C THR A 121 0.75 4.58 16.39
N ARG A 122 0.38 5.61 15.63
CA ARG A 122 -0.45 6.74 16.06
C ARG A 122 -1.93 6.39 16.00
N ASP A 123 -2.73 7.06 16.84
CA ASP A 123 -4.17 6.80 16.94
C ASP A 123 -4.90 6.87 15.60
N ILE A 124 -4.63 7.90 14.79
CA ILE A 124 -5.28 8.06 13.47
C ILE A 124 -4.87 6.97 12.47
N SER A 125 -3.62 6.52 12.54
CA SER A 125 -3.07 5.49 11.66
C SER A 125 -3.64 4.11 12.04
N ARG A 126 -3.74 3.84 13.34
CA ARG A 126 -4.42 2.66 13.89
C ARG A 126 -5.85 2.55 13.36
N ASP A 127 -6.60 3.64 13.36
CA ASP A 127 -7.98 3.65 12.87
C ASP A 127 -8.02 3.34 11.36
N TYR A 128 -7.11 3.90 10.55
CA TYR A 128 -7.02 3.57 9.12
C TYR A 128 -6.67 2.11 8.85
N LEU A 129 -5.74 1.52 9.62
CA LEU A 129 -5.39 0.12 9.49
C LEU A 129 -6.59 -0.80 9.84
N LEU A 130 -7.30 -0.52 10.94
CA LEU A 130 -8.50 -1.27 11.31
C LEU A 130 -9.61 -1.13 10.24
N LEU A 131 -9.84 0.09 9.75
CA LEU A 131 -10.78 0.32 8.66
C LEU A 131 -10.42 -0.46 7.40
N SER A 132 -9.13 -0.53 7.05
CA SER A 132 -8.66 -1.30 5.91
C SER A 132 -8.87 -2.81 6.07
N LEU A 133 -8.75 -3.35 7.29
CA LEU A 133 -9.10 -4.75 7.64
C LEU A 133 -10.60 -5.02 7.57
N ASP A 134 -11.44 -4.03 7.83
CA ASP A 134 -12.90 -4.10 7.63
C ASP A 134 -13.32 -3.86 6.16
N GLY A 135 -12.36 -3.50 5.31
CA GLY A 135 -12.53 -3.27 3.89
C GLY A 135 -12.95 -1.86 3.50
N TRP A 136 -12.85 -0.90 4.42
CA TRP A 136 -13.18 0.51 4.20
C TRP A 136 -11.95 1.31 3.78
N PHE A 137 -12.06 2.02 2.66
CA PHE A 137 -10.96 2.80 2.10
C PHE A 137 -11.42 4.19 1.67
N SER A 138 -10.45 5.08 1.49
CA SER A 138 -10.72 6.42 0.97
C SER A 138 -11.23 6.36 -0.48
N PRO A 139 -11.98 7.38 -0.94
CA PRO A 139 -12.47 7.43 -2.32
C PRO A 139 -11.33 7.46 -3.35
N LEU A 140 -10.15 7.97 -2.98
CA LEU A 140 -8.98 8.01 -3.85
C LEU A 140 -8.45 6.59 -4.15
N VAL A 141 -8.35 5.76 -3.10
CA VAL A 141 -7.92 4.36 -3.23
C VAL A 141 -8.91 3.57 -4.06
N VAL A 142 -10.21 3.66 -3.74
CA VAL A 142 -11.25 2.90 -4.46
C VAL A 142 -11.32 3.28 -5.93
N ARG A 143 -11.25 4.58 -6.27
CA ARG A 143 -11.23 5.02 -7.67
C ARG A 143 -10.03 4.49 -8.43
N LEU A 144 -8.83 4.53 -7.83
CA LEU A 144 -7.62 4.00 -8.47
C LEU A 144 -7.75 2.49 -8.71
N VAL A 145 -8.23 1.73 -7.72
CA VAL A 145 -8.52 0.29 -7.86
C VAL A 145 -9.45 0.03 -9.05
N CYS A 146 -10.61 0.70 -9.10
CA CYS A 146 -11.58 0.51 -10.17
C CYS A 146 -11.00 0.85 -11.55
N ALA A 147 -10.20 1.91 -11.64
CA ALA A 147 -9.56 2.32 -12.89
C ALA A 147 -8.50 1.32 -13.38
N VAL A 148 -7.74 0.72 -12.45
CA VAL A 148 -6.76 -0.34 -12.77
C VAL A 148 -7.46 -1.63 -13.19
N GLN A 149 -8.48 -2.08 -12.45
CA GLN A 149 -9.24 -3.29 -12.76
C GLN A 149 -9.97 -3.21 -14.11
N SER A 150 -10.52 -2.04 -14.43
CA SER A 150 -11.14 -1.76 -15.74
C SER A 150 -10.14 -1.49 -16.86
N ALA A 151 -8.83 -1.53 -16.58
CA ALA A 151 -7.75 -1.19 -17.50
C ALA A 151 -7.90 0.20 -18.17
N CYS A 152 -8.58 1.13 -17.49
CA CYS A 152 -8.86 2.46 -18.00
C CYS A 152 -7.66 3.39 -17.75
N ALA A 153 -6.70 3.41 -18.67
CA ALA A 153 -5.41 4.08 -18.48
C ALA A 153 -5.52 5.60 -18.20
N CYS A 154 -6.46 6.31 -18.83
CA CYS A 154 -6.66 7.75 -18.60
C CYS A 154 -7.17 8.04 -17.19
N THR A 155 -8.22 7.34 -16.75
CA THR A 155 -8.80 7.46 -15.41
C THR A 155 -7.78 7.03 -14.36
N ALA A 156 -7.07 5.92 -14.58
CA ALA A 156 -6.07 5.42 -13.64
C ALA A 156 -4.94 6.44 -13.45
N ARG A 157 -4.44 7.05 -14.53
CA ARG A 157 -3.42 8.12 -14.43
C ARG A 157 -3.93 9.33 -13.66
N GLN A 158 -5.18 9.74 -13.89
CA GLN A 158 -5.78 10.88 -13.21
C GLN A 158 -5.96 10.61 -11.71
N ASP A 159 -6.55 9.47 -11.36
CA ASP A 159 -6.78 9.10 -9.96
C ASP A 159 -5.49 8.77 -9.22
N PHE A 160 -4.50 8.18 -9.90
CA PHE A 160 -3.14 8.04 -9.38
C PHE A 160 -2.53 9.41 -9.06
N GLY A 161 -2.59 10.38 -9.97
CA GLY A 161 -2.09 11.74 -9.72
C GLY A 161 -2.81 12.43 -8.55
N ARG A 162 -4.13 12.24 -8.41
CA ARG A 162 -4.90 12.75 -7.26
C ARG A 162 -4.49 12.09 -5.95
N LEU A 163 -4.23 10.78 -5.97
CA LEU A 163 -3.76 10.05 -4.79
C LEU A 163 -2.36 10.53 -4.41
N LEU A 164 -1.42 10.68 -5.34
CA LEU A 164 -0.09 11.21 -5.05
C LEU A 164 -0.09 12.63 -4.48
N ALA A 165 -1.08 13.45 -4.82
CA ALA A 165 -1.26 14.80 -4.28
C ALA A 165 -1.90 14.81 -2.87
N HIS A 166 -2.25 13.65 -2.31
CA HIS A 166 -2.89 13.52 -1.00
C HIS A 166 -1.84 13.34 0.11
N GLY A 167 -1.92 14.21 1.11
CA GLY A 167 -0.98 14.21 2.23
C GLY A 167 0.44 14.64 1.81
N ALA A 168 1.39 14.54 2.73
CA ALA A 168 2.79 14.85 2.43
C ALA A 168 3.49 13.69 1.69
N SER A 169 3.35 12.46 2.22
CA SER A 169 3.78 11.22 1.57
C SER A 169 2.69 10.13 1.55
N SER A 170 1.63 10.26 2.35
CA SER A 170 0.65 9.19 2.56
C SER A 170 0.05 8.62 1.28
N GLY A 171 -0.41 9.49 0.36
CA GLY A 171 -0.97 9.00 -0.89
C GLY A 171 0.04 8.24 -1.77
N ARG A 172 1.31 8.65 -1.73
CA ARG A 172 2.42 7.96 -2.41
C ARG A 172 2.71 6.60 -1.76
N ASP A 173 2.78 6.56 -0.43
CA ASP A 173 3.07 5.35 0.34
C ASP A 173 1.94 4.32 0.21
N THR A 174 0.67 4.77 0.26
CA THR A 174 -0.52 3.94 -0.05
C THR A 174 -0.53 3.45 -1.49
N ALA A 175 -0.20 4.29 -2.46
CA ALA A 175 -0.12 3.86 -3.86
C ALA A 175 0.96 2.79 -4.06
N LEU A 176 2.07 2.88 -3.31
CA LEU A 176 3.15 1.91 -3.35
C LEU A 176 2.71 0.54 -2.82
N GLY A 177 2.06 0.51 -1.65
CA GLY A 177 1.51 -0.73 -1.10
C GLY A 177 0.46 -1.36 -2.01
N LEU A 178 -0.44 -0.55 -2.58
CA LEU A 178 -1.49 -1.03 -3.47
C LEU A 178 -0.93 -1.63 -4.77
N LEU A 179 -0.13 -0.86 -5.50
CA LEU A 179 0.40 -1.29 -6.79
C LEU A 179 1.44 -2.40 -6.62
N GLY A 180 2.29 -2.30 -5.60
CA GLY A 180 3.27 -3.33 -5.24
C GLY A 180 2.58 -4.64 -4.87
N GLY A 181 1.54 -4.58 -4.03
CA GLY A 181 0.76 -5.76 -3.65
C GLY A 181 0.07 -6.42 -4.84
N MET A 182 -0.55 -5.63 -5.73
CA MET A 182 -1.13 -6.15 -6.97
C MET A 182 -0.09 -6.85 -7.84
N LEU A 183 1.11 -6.28 -7.98
CA LEU A 183 2.17 -6.87 -8.78
C LEU A 183 2.77 -8.11 -8.13
N ALA A 184 3.00 -8.09 -6.81
CA ALA A 184 3.55 -9.22 -6.06
C ALA A 184 2.61 -10.44 -6.10
N LEU A 185 1.32 -10.26 -5.80
CA LEU A 185 0.32 -11.33 -5.83
C LEU A 185 0.13 -11.95 -7.24
N HIS A 186 0.46 -11.18 -8.28
CA HIS A 186 0.44 -11.65 -9.67
C HIS A 186 1.82 -12.08 -10.19
N ARG A 187 2.81 -12.23 -9.31
CA ARG A 187 4.20 -12.64 -9.63
C ARG A 187 4.85 -11.78 -10.72
N ALA A 188 4.49 -10.50 -10.71
CA ALA A 188 4.90 -9.49 -11.67
C ALA A 188 5.62 -8.32 -11.00
N LEU A 189 6.00 -8.46 -9.72
CA LEU A 189 6.76 -7.44 -9.02
C LEU A 189 8.12 -7.26 -9.71
N PRO A 190 8.44 -6.05 -10.21
CA PRO A 190 9.74 -5.81 -10.83
C PRO A 190 10.86 -6.00 -9.81
N GLU A 191 12.00 -6.52 -10.25
CA GLU A 191 13.23 -6.54 -9.42
C GLU A 191 13.65 -5.12 -9.00
N THR A 192 13.20 -4.11 -9.76
CA THR A 192 13.47 -2.69 -9.52
C THR A 192 12.50 -2.06 -8.52
N GLY A 193 12.91 -2.06 -7.26
CA GLY A 193 12.70 -0.94 -6.34
C GLY A 193 14.08 -0.62 -5.75
N TRP A 194 14.65 0.53 -6.12
CA TRP A 194 16.07 0.85 -5.91
C TRP A 194 17.04 -0.29 -6.35
N GLY A 195 17.29 -0.44 -7.66
CA GLY A 195 18.09 -1.58 -8.14
C GLY A 195 18.48 -1.66 -9.61
N ALA A 196 18.10 -0.70 -10.47
CA ALA A 196 18.70 -0.56 -11.80
C ALA A 196 19.68 0.63 -11.81
N GLY A 197 20.87 0.42 -11.25
CA GLY A 197 22.04 1.27 -11.46
C GLY A 197 21.94 2.76 -11.07
N LEU A 198 22.27 3.08 -9.82
CA LEU A 198 22.92 4.35 -9.48
C LEU A 198 24.17 4.03 -8.63
N PRO A 199 25.39 4.38 -9.08
CA PRO A 199 26.58 4.19 -8.27
C PRO A 199 26.62 5.24 -7.15
N GLY A 200 26.66 4.77 -5.91
CA GLY A 200 27.07 5.54 -4.75
C GLY A 200 26.00 6.46 -4.16
N LEU A 201 25.48 6.06 -3.00
CA LEU A 201 25.56 6.85 -1.76
C LEU A 201 24.91 6.02 -0.65
N LEU A 202 25.75 5.38 0.16
CA LEU A 202 25.43 5.11 1.56
C LEU A 202 26.13 6.21 2.36
N PRO A 203 25.45 6.94 3.26
CA PRO A 203 26.16 7.76 4.24
C PRO A 203 26.67 6.89 5.40
N GLU A 204 27.83 7.26 5.95
CA GLU A 204 28.18 6.97 7.34
C GLU A 204 27.30 7.79 8.30
#